data_AF-A0A2G2MKG3-F1
#
_entry.id   AF-A0A2G2MKG3-F1
#
_cell.length_a   1.000
_cell.length_b   1.000
_cell.length_c   1.000
_cell.angle_alpha   90.00
_cell.angle_beta   90.00
_cell.angle_gamma   90.00
#
_symmetry.space_group_name_H-M   'P 1'
#
loop_
_entity.id
_entity.type
_entity.pdbx_description
1 polymer ?
#
loop_
_entity_poly.entity_id
_entity_poly.type
_entity_poly.pdbx_seq_one_letter_code
_entity_poly.pdbx_strand_id
1 'polypeptide(L)'
;MMHVSKLLITGTALIACTLSTPALAQSSCALVSPKHSLQKCSEVGQKLLFDMRIARGYAQPGDNDPLWQVQGSAAKVVPINSAWNTNGGRFQWVSPTTTHTNSTVVYSATVNIPEDPYFYDNLKLSISVGADNSVRRVRVNGVVIFMGAKSDINDFKPGNFKFVEKYANNDGGPFKQGCNKIEIDVYNQSGPTGLTVRGALSGKCTKCTTPKP
;
A
#
# COMPACT_ATOMS: atom_id res chain seq x y z
N MET A 1 -73.63 -32.66 28.33
CA MET A 1 -73.46 -31.19 28.37
C MET A 1 -72.01 -30.90 28.69
N MET A 2 -71.26 -30.40 27.71
CA MET A 2 -69.83 -30.10 27.81
C MET A 2 -69.63 -28.73 28.44
N HIS A 3 -68.80 -28.62 29.46
CA HIS A 3 -68.29 -27.35 29.97
C HIS A 3 -66.92 -27.07 29.34
N VAL A 4 -66.86 -26.02 28.54
CA VAL A 4 -65.65 -25.46 27.94
C VAL A 4 -65.28 -24.24 28.77
N SER A 5 -64.10 -24.25 29.40
CA SER A 5 -63.53 -23.05 30.02
C SER A 5 -62.25 -22.65 29.30
N LYS A 6 -62.22 -21.36 28.96
CA LYS A 6 -61.30 -20.67 28.06
C LYS A 6 -59.89 -20.61 28.62
N LEU A 7 -58.90 -20.94 27.79
CA LEU A 7 -57.48 -20.72 28.04
C LEU A 7 -57.14 -19.26 27.67
N LEU A 8 -56.62 -18.50 28.64
CA LEU A 8 -56.11 -17.15 28.44
C LEU A 8 -54.75 -17.22 27.73
N ILE A 9 -54.61 -16.56 26.58
CA ILE A 9 -53.35 -16.40 25.85
C ILE A 9 -52.60 -15.22 26.47
N THR A 10 -51.55 -15.49 27.25
CA THR A 10 -50.56 -14.47 27.62
C THR A 10 -49.54 -14.33 26.49
N GLY A 11 -49.61 -13.21 25.78
CA GLY A 11 -48.69 -12.88 24.69
C GLY A 11 -47.25 -12.72 25.19
N THR A 12 -46.36 -13.56 24.68
CA THR A 12 -44.92 -13.33 24.72
C THR A 12 -44.57 -12.21 23.76
N ALA A 13 -44.10 -11.09 24.31
CA ALA A 13 -43.51 -9.99 23.56
C ALA A 13 -42.26 -10.51 22.81
N LEU A 14 -42.29 -10.42 21.48
CA LEU A 14 -41.10 -10.54 20.64
C LEU A 14 -40.20 -9.35 20.93
N ILE A 15 -39.17 -9.57 21.76
CA ILE A 15 -38.03 -8.65 21.84
C ILE A 15 -37.27 -8.84 20.53
N ALA A 16 -37.45 -7.88 19.61
CA ALA A 16 -36.57 -7.76 18.45
C ALA A 16 -35.16 -7.49 18.96
N CYS A 17 -34.29 -8.49 18.93
CA CYS A 17 -32.84 -8.28 18.99
C CYS A 17 -32.46 -7.46 17.76
N THR A 18 -32.48 -6.13 17.90
CA THR A 18 -31.75 -5.23 17.02
C THR A 18 -30.27 -5.48 17.28
N LEU A 19 -29.74 -6.51 16.63
CA LEU A 19 -28.32 -6.64 16.36
C LEU A 19 -27.91 -5.34 15.71
N SER A 20 -27.28 -4.48 16.51
CA SER A 20 -26.54 -3.33 16.04
C SER A 20 -25.51 -3.93 15.11
N THR A 21 -25.74 -3.82 13.81
CA THR A 21 -24.72 -4.12 12.82
C THR A 21 -23.51 -3.30 13.26
N PRO A 22 -22.37 -3.93 13.58
CA PRO A 22 -21.15 -3.17 13.54
C PRO A 22 -21.11 -2.61 12.13
N ALA A 23 -21.04 -1.29 12.00
CA ALA A 23 -20.67 -0.64 10.76
C ALA A 23 -19.28 -1.18 10.43
N LEU A 24 -19.28 -2.35 9.76
CA LEU A 24 -18.10 -3.02 9.26
C LEU A 24 -17.44 -1.96 8.42
N ALA A 25 -16.23 -1.61 8.83
CA ALA A 25 -15.37 -0.68 8.15
C ALA A 25 -15.47 -0.95 6.64
N GLN A 26 -16.27 -0.14 5.92
CA GLN A 26 -16.26 -0.04 4.47
C GLN A 26 -14.95 0.70 4.17
N SER A 27 -13.88 -0.08 4.36
CA SER A 27 -12.53 0.33 4.74
C SER A 27 -11.78 0.64 3.46
N SER A 28 -11.63 1.93 3.14
CA SER A 28 -10.60 2.53 2.27
C SER A 28 -10.39 1.97 0.85
N CYS A 29 -11.09 0.91 0.44
CA CYS A 29 -10.78 0.13 -0.75
C CYS A 29 -11.64 0.50 -1.96
N ALA A 30 -12.85 1.02 -1.70
CA ALA A 30 -13.73 1.57 -2.74
C ALA A 30 -13.12 2.81 -3.45
N LEU A 31 -12.13 3.45 -2.84
CA LEU A 31 -11.42 4.61 -3.39
C LEU A 31 -10.14 4.24 -4.15
N VAL A 32 -9.70 2.98 -4.09
CA VAL A 32 -8.54 2.54 -4.85
C VAL A 32 -8.98 2.37 -6.30
N SER A 33 -8.48 3.25 -7.18
CA SER A 33 -8.74 3.16 -8.61
C SER A 33 -8.49 1.72 -9.09
N PRO A 34 -9.35 1.13 -9.94
CA PRO A 34 -9.09 -0.18 -10.55
C PRO A 34 -7.72 -0.27 -11.23
N LYS A 35 -7.15 0.88 -11.61
CA LYS A 35 -5.80 1.04 -12.16
C LYS A 35 -4.67 0.74 -11.16
N HIS A 36 -4.96 0.67 -9.86
CA HIS A 36 -4.03 0.36 -8.76
C HIS A 36 -4.29 -1.02 -8.15
N SER A 37 -4.59 -1.99 -9.00
CA SER A 37 -4.84 -3.37 -8.61
C SER A 37 -3.87 -4.30 -9.33
N LEU A 38 -3.44 -5.36 -8.67
CA LEU A 38 -3.00 -6.54 -9.38
C LEU A 38 -4.20 -7.06 -10.19
N GLN A 39 -3.96 -7.52 -11.42
CA GLN A 39 -5.01 -8.13 -12.23
C GLN A 39 -5.51 -9.42 -11.55
N LYS A 40 -6.78 -9.78 -11.77
CA LYS A 40 -7.30 -11.09 -11.35
C LYS A 40 -6.64 -12.19 -12.16
N CYS A 41 -6.43 -13.35 -11.55
CA CYS A 41 -6.03 -14.53 -12.28
C CYS A 41 -7.12 -14.95 -13.27
N SER A 42 -6.79 -14.97 -14.56
CA SER A 42 -7.63 -15.56 -15.59
C SER A 42 -7.19 -16.97 -15.96
N GLU A 43 -5.90 -17.28 -15.81
CA GLU A 43 -5.32 -18.57 -16.18
C GLU A 43 -4.20 -19.01 -15.24
N VAL A 44 -4.10 -20.31 -14.99
CA VAL A 44 -2.98 -20.87 -14.21
C VAL A 44 -1.67 -20.58 -14.93
N GLY A 45 -0.70 -20.06 -14.19
CA GLY A 45 0.62 -19.70 -14.71
C GLY A 45 0.71 -18.32 -15.33
N GLN A 46 -0.40 -17.57 -15.45
CA GLN A 46 -0.39 -16.18 -15.86
C GLN A 46 0.52 -15.35 -14.94
N LYS A 47 1.42 -14.57 -15.54
CA LYS A 47 2.26 -13.61 -14.81
C LYS A 47 1.48 -12.31 -14.65
N LEU A 48 1.36 -11.85 -13.41
CA LEU A 48 0.72 -10.60 -13.07
C LEU A 48 1.78 -9.61 -12.61
N LEU A 49 1.63 -8.36 -13.04
CA LEU A 49 2.54 -7.27 -12.73
C LEU A 49 1.74 -6.00 -12.49
N PHE A 50 1.99 -5.36 -11.37
CA PHE A 50 1.52 -4.02 -11.08
C PHE A 50 2.71 -3.08 -10.88
N ASP A 51 2.92 -2.15 -11.83
CA ASP A 51 4.00 -1.16 -11.78
C ASP A 51 3.69 -0.08 -10.72
N MET A 52 4.63 0.06 -9.78
CA MET A 52 4.58 0.98 -8.67
C MET A 52 5.44 2.23 -8.86
N ARG A 53 5.99 2.44 -10.07
CA ARG A 53 6.84 3.57 -10.37
C ARG A 53 6.13 4.90 -10.17
N ILE A 54 6.85 5.85 -9.57
CA ILE A 54 6.43 7.25 -9.51
C ILE A 54 6.26 7.84 -10.91
N ALA A 55 5.16 8.57 -11.11
CA ALA A 55 4.86 9.43 -12.25
C ALA A 55 4.85 8.76 -13.63
N ARG A 56 4.84 7.40 -13.69
CA ARG A 56 4.66 6.52 -14.87
C ARG A 56 5.13 7.10 -16.22
N GLY A 57 6.22 7.85 -16.26
CA GLY A 57 6.85 8.37 -17.48
C GLY A 57 6.16 9.56 -18.19
N TYR A 58 5.01 10.07 -17.72
CA TYR A 58 4.24 11.09 -18.46
C TYR A 58 3.82 12.32 -17.66
N ALA A 59 4.09 12.36 -16.36
CA ALA A 59 3.72 13.51 -15.54
C ALA A 59 4.73 14.66 -15.66
N GLN A 60 4.21 15.87 -15.75
CA GLN A 60 4.97 17.12 -15.73
C GLN A 60 5.16 17.62 -14.28
N PRO A 61 6.18 18.45 -14.01
CA PRO A 61 6.29 19.14 -12.73
C PRO A 61 4.98 19.86 -12.35
N GLY A 62 4.51 19.64 -11.12
CA GLY A 62 3.26 20.20 -10.60
C GLY A 62 2.05 19.25 -10.70
N ASP A 63 2.14 18.19 -11.52
CA ASP A 63 1.11 17.16 -11.58
C ASP A 63 1.03 16.37 -10.27
N ASN A 64 -0.15 15.81 -10.01
CA ASN A 64 -0.32 14.82 -8.94
C ASN A 64 0.19 13.47 -9.42
N ASP A 65 0.97 12.78 -8.58
CA ASP A 65 1.23 11.36 -8.80
C ASP A 65 -0.07 10.57 -8.67
N PRO A 66 -0.41 9.69 -9.63
CA PRO A 66 -1.65 8.95 -9.58
C PRO A 66 -1.69 7.93 -8.44
N LEU A 67 -0.55 7.38 -8.02
CA LEU A 67 -0.46 6.28 -7.06
C LEU A 67 0.02 6.73 -5.68
N TRP A 68 1.07 7.54 -5.64
CA TRP A 68 1.76 7.92 -4.42
C TRP A 68 1.15 9.16 -3.78
N GLN A 69 0.96 9.06 -2.48
CA GLN A 69 0.53 10.14 -1.61
C GLN A 69 1.65 10.48 -0.64
N VAL A 70 1.61 11.70 -0.10
CA VAL A 70 2.48 12.19 0.95
C VAL A 70 1.63 12.73 2.08
N GLN A 71 1.79 12.17 3.28
CA GLN A 71 1.00 12.52 4.47
C GLN A 71 -0.52 12.55 4.22
N GLY A 72 -1.03 11.63 3.39
CA GLY A 72 -2.46 11.52 3.06
C GLY A 72 -2.95 12.48 1.97
N SER A 73 -2.09 13.36 1.44
CA SER A 73 -2.38 14.21 0.28
C SER A 73 -1.73 13.67 -0.99
N ALA A 74 -2.22 14.04 -2.17
CA ALA A 74 -1.58 13.67 -3.43
C ALA A 74 -0.12 14.17 -3.46
N ALA A 75 0.84 13.29 -3.79
CA ALA A 75 2.22 13.69 -3.93
C ALA A 75 2.38 14.50 -5.24
N LYS A 76 3.21 15.55 -5.21
CA LYS A 76 3.44 16.41 -6.37
C LYS A 76 4.70 16.01 -7.08
N VAL A 77 4.62 15.83 -8.40
CA VAL A 77 5.78 15.63 -9.26
C VAL A 77 6.62 16.90 -9.24
N VAL A 78 7.91 16.76 -8.99
CA VAL A 78 8.84 17.88 -8.85
C VAL A 78 9.96 17.79 -9.88
N PRO A 79 10.52 18.93 -10.31
CA PRO A 79 11.68 18.92 -11.19
C PRO A 79 12.86 18.26 -10.48
N ILE A 80 13.70 17.57 -11.25
CA ILE A 80 14.95 17.01 -10.74
C ILE A 80 15.86 18.18 -10.34
N ASN A 81 16.28 18.24 -9.09
CA ASN A 81 17.30 19.19 -8.64
C ASN A 81 18.70 18.54 -8.69
N SER A 82 19.74 19.35 -8.48
CA SER A 82 21.13 18.89 -8.50
C SER A 82 21.45 17.83 -7.44
N ALA A 83 20.75 17.83 -6.30
CA ALA A 83 20.87 16.82 -5.26
C ALA A 83 20.39 15.45 -5.76
N TRP A 84 19.31 15.40 -6.54
CA TRP A 84 18.68 14.15 -7.00
C TRP A 84 19.25 13.59 -8.30
N ASN A 85 20.19 14.29 -8.92
CA ASN A 85 20.72 13.96 -10.23
C ASN A 85 21.85 12.90 -10.22
N THR A 86 22.13 12.28 -9.07
CA THR A 86 23.28 11.36 -8.89
C THR A 86 23.22 10.09 -9.74
N ASN A 87 22.05 9.75 -10.34
CA ASN A 87 21.90 8.58 -11.23
C ASN A 87 21.46 8.93 -12.67
N GLY A 88 21.87 10.10 -13.20
CA GLY A 88 21.76 10.39 -14.63
C GLY A 88 20.39 10.85 -15.14
N GLY A 89 19.65 11.62 -14.33
CA GLY A 89 18.49 12.41 -14.79
C GLY A 89 17.23 11.66 -15.22
N ARG A 90 17.13 10.33 -15.04
CA ARG A 90 16.01 9.51 -15.58
C ARG A 90 14.91 9.18 -14.58
N PHE A 91 14.99 9.67 -13.33
CA PHE A 91 14.02 9.35 -12.29
C PHE A 91 13.07 10.52 -12.09
N GLN A 92 11.77 10.22 -12.07
CA GLN A 92 10.77 11.19 -11.62
C GLN A 92 10.71 11.14 -10.09
N TRP A 93 10.56 12.32 -9.50
CA TRP A 93 10.53 12.53 -8.06
C TRP A 93 9.21 13.16 -7.67
N VAL A 94 8.75 12.82 -6.47
CA VAL A 94 7.65 13.51 -5.81
C VAL A 94 8.09 14.08 -4.47
N SER A 95 7.49 15.19 -4.09
CA SER A 95 7.76 15.87 -2.82
C SER A 95 6.43 16.33 -2.18
N PRO A 96 6.37 16.49 -0.85
CA PRO A 96 5.36 17.34 -0.23
C PRO A 96 5.46 18.76 -0.78
N THR A 97 4.33 19.47 -0.75
CA THR A 97 4.25 20.90 -1.11
C THR A 97 4.93 21.77 -0.06
N THR A 98 4.90 21.33 1.20
CA THR A 98 5.57 21.98 2.33
C THR A 98 6.96 21.39 2.55
N THR A 99 7.90 22.24 2.94
CA THR A 99 9.24 21.79 3.35
C THR A 99 9.19 21.22 4.76
N HIS A 100 9.81 20.06 4.98
CA HIS A 100 9.85 19.39 6.28
C HIS A 100 11.28 19.30 6.78
N THR A 101 11.70 20.12 7.73
CA THR A 101 13.07 20.10 8.26
C THR A 101 13.15 19.19 9.49
N ASN A 102 14.25 18.44 9.64
CA ASN A 102 14.53 17.56 10.77
C ASN A 102 13.36 16.64 11.18
N SER A 103 12.65 16.08 10.19
CA SER A 103 11.40 15.34 10.41
C SER A 103 11.23 14.19 9.42
N THR A 104 10.34 13.25 9.75
CA THR A 104 10.00 12.13 8.87
C THR A 104 8.72 12.43 8.09
N VAL A 105 8.81 12.31 6.78
CA VAL A 105 7.71 12.39 5.83
C VAL A 105 7.32 10.97 5.44
N VAL A 106 6.03 10.66 5.52
CA VAL A 106 5.50 9.35 5.15
C VAL A 106 4.86 9.46 3.77
N TYR A 107 5.39 8.69 2.83
CA TYR A 107 4.77 8.47 1.53
C TYR A 107 4.00 7.17 1.57
N SER A 108 2.89 7.10 0.85
CA SER A 108 2.11 5.87 0.79
C SER A 108 1.49 5.63 -0.56
N ALA A 109 1.41 4.36 -0.93
CA ALA A 109 0.61 3.87 -2.05
C ALA A 109 -0.36 2.82 -1.52
N THR A 110 -1.58 2.78 -2.05
CA THR A 110 -2.53 1.71 -1.75
C THR A 110 -2.72 0.86 -3.00
N VAL A 111 -2.55 -0.45 -2.85
CA VAL A 111 -2.68 -1.42 -3.93
C VAL A 111 -3.75 -2.44 -3.57
N ASN A 112 -4.55 -2.85 -4.54
CA ASN A 112 -5.53 -3.90 -4.36
C ASN A 112 -4.97 -5.24 -4.85
N ILE A 113 -5.10 -6.29 -4.04
CA ILE A 113 -4.80 -7.68 -4.40
C ILE A 113 -6.14 -8.41 -4.44
N PRO A 114 -6.69 -8.74 -5.62
CA PRO A 114 -8.09 -9.14 -5.73
C PRO A 114 -8.38 -10.53 -5.15
N GLU A 115 -7.37 -11.39 -5.07
CA GLU A 115 -7.49 -12.75 -4.55
C GLU A 115 -6.57 -12.93 -3.34
N ASP A 116 -6.80 -13.99 -2.57
CA ASP A 116 -5.90 -14.34 -1.47
C ASP A 116 -4.45 -14.48 -2.01
N PRO A 117 -3.44 -13.86 -1.35
CA PRO A 117 -2.03 -14.03 -1.67
C PRO A 117 -1.59 -15.48 -1.95
N TYR A 118 -2.20 -16.47 -1.29
CA TYR A 118 -1.92 -17.89 -1.48
C TYR A 118 -2.26 -18.42 -2.90
N PHE A 119 -3.15 -17.75 -3.64
CA PHE A 119 -3.47 -18.09 -5.04
C PHE A 119 -2.44 -17.60 -6.05
N TYR A 120 -1.38 -16.95 -5.57
CA TYR A 120 -0.25 -16.54 -6.38
C TYR A 120 1.00 -17.31 -5.92
N ASP A 121 1.71 -17.92 -6.85
CA ASP A 121 3.09 -18.35 -6.67
C ASP A 121 3.98 -17.10 -6.70
N ASN A 122 4.94 -17.06 -5.78
CA ASN A 122 5.97 -16.03 -5.73
C ASN A 122 5.41 -14.58 -5.76
N LEU A 123 4.26 -14.33 -5.12
CA LEU A 123 3.77 -12.96 -4.97
C LEU A 123 4.81 -12.17 -4.18
N LYS A 124 5.36 -11.14 -4.81
CA LYS A 124 6.46 -10.35 -4.26
C LYS A 124 6.34 -8.87 -4.60
N LEU A 125 6.68 -8.06 -3.62
CA LEU A 125 7.00 -6.65 -3.81
C LEU A 125 8.50 -6.54 -4.04
N SER A 126 8.91 -5.91 -5.14
CA SER A 126 10.30 -5.57 -5.43
C SER A 126 10.37 -4.10 -5.81
N ILE A 127 11.00 -3.28 -4.97
CA ILE A 127 11.12 -1.84 -5.17
C ILE A 127 12.55 -1.36 -4.96
N SER A 128 12.99 -0.47 -5.83
CA SER A 128 14.12 0.43 -5.64
C SER A 128 13.58 1.79 -5.25
N VAL A 129 13.96 2.26 -4.07
CA VAL A 129 13.47 3.49 -3.46
C VAL A 129 14.63 4.44 -3.29
N GLY A 130 14.56 5.61 -3.91
CA GLY A 130 15.49 6.71 -3.71
C GLY A 130 14.87 7.81 -2.87
N ALA A 131 15.65 8.38 -1.94
CA ALA A 131 15.25 9.54 -1.14
C ALA A 131 16.34 10.61 -1.14
N ASP A 132 15.97 11.88 -0.98
CA ASP A 132 16.95 13.00 -0.89
C ASP A 132 17.92 12.85 0.30
N ASN A 133 17.45 12.23 1.38
CA ASN A 133 18.22 12.05 2.59
C ASN A 133 18.31 10.56 2.92
N SER A 134 17.31 10.00 3.60
CA SER A 134 17.35 8.57 3.95
C SER A 134 15.96 7.94 3.94
N VAL A 135 15.90 6.72 3.39
CA VAL A 135 14.76 5.81 3.59
C VAL A 135 14.94 5.15 4.95
N ARG A 136 14.10 5.50 5.93
CA ARG A 136 14.17 4.93 7.28
C ARG A 136 13.48 3.59 7.36
N ARG A 137 12.29 3.47 6.74
CA ARG A 137 11.49 2.25 6.80
C ARG A 137 10.67 2.09 5.54
N VAL A 138 10.45 0.84 5.16
CA VAL A 138 9.35 0.47 4.26
C VAL A 138 8.42 -0.44 5.03
N ARG A 139 7.13 -0.14 4.99
CA ARG A 139 6.08 -0.86 5.70
C ARG A 139 5.02 -1.32 4.71
N VAL A 140 4.46 -2.50 4.94
CA VAL A 140 3.28 -3.00 4.24
C VAL A 140 2.26 -3.36 5.31
N ASN A 141 1.07 -2.78 5.25
CA ASN A 141 0.01 -2.95 6.24
C ASN A 141 0.50 -2.78 7.70
N GLY A 142 1.39 -1.80 7.91
CA GLY A 142 2.00 -1.52 9.21
C GLY A 142 3.19 -2.40 9.59
N VAL A 143 3.40 -3.54 8.91
CA VAL A 143 4.54 -4.43 9.14
C VAL A 143 5.78 -3.87 8.46
N VAL A 144 6.87 -3.70 9.22
CA VAL A 144 8.16 -3.24 8.68
C VAL A 144 8.81 -4.36 7.88
N ILE A 145 9.05 -4.11 6.59
CA ILE A 145 9.73 -5.04 5.67
C ILE A 145 11.17 -4.61 5.34
N PHE A 146 11.51 -3.36 5.67
CA PHE A 146 12.85 -2.82 5.56
C PHE A 146 13.06 -1.78 6.67
N MET A 147 14.24 -1.81 7.28
CA MET A 147 14.70 -0.84 8.26
C MET A 147 16.06 -0.30 7.80
N GLY A 148 16.11 0.99 7.46
CA GLY A 148 17.36 1.72 7.24
C GLY A 148 18.04 2.09 8.56
N ALA A 149 19.32 2.43 8.51
CA ALA A 149 20.06 2.79 9.73
C ALA A 149 19.46 4.05 10.38
N LYS A 150 19.46 4.10 11.71
CA LYS A 150 18.94 5.24 12.49
C LYS A 150 19.96 6.38 12.61
N SER A 151 21.25 6.11 12.53
CA SER A 151 22.31 6.96 13.09
C SER A 151 23.35 7.49 12.12
N ASP A 152 23.37 7.02 10.87
CA ASP A 152 24.60 7.21 10.10
C ASP A 152 24.58 8.58 9.44
N ILE A 153 25.46 9.46 9.89
CA ILE A 153 25.83 10.70 9.18
C ILE A 153 26.15 10.40 7.69
N ASN A 154 26.53 9.15 7.38
CA ASN A 154 26.80 8.62 6.05
C ASN A 154 25.56 8.19 5.24
N ASP A 155 24.38 8.03 5.87
CA ASP A 155 23.12 7.73 5.19
C ASP A 155 22.46 9.01 4.66
N PHE A 156 22.89 10.20 5.09
CA PHE A 156 22.47 11.49 4.54
C PHE A 156 23.24 11.75 3.24
N LYS A 157 22.74 11.16 2.16
CA LYS A 157 23.27 11.39 0.82
C LYS A 157 22.12 11.69 -0.13
N PRO A 158 22.27 12.73 -0.98
CA PRO A 158 21.35 12.97 -2.06
C PRO A 158 21.15 11.73 -2.93
N GLY A 159 19.90 11.26 -3.01
CA GLY A 159 19.56 10.05 -3.77
C GLY A 159 20.06 8.77 -3.10
N ASN A 160 19.80 8.56 -1.82
CA ASN A 160 20.06 7.29 -1.15
C ASN A 160 19.07 6.22 -1.68
N PHE A 161 19.58 5.30 -2.52
CA PHE A 161 18.79 4.21 -3.09
C PHE A 161 18.88 2.95 -2.24
N LYS A 162 17.72 2.39 -1.87
CA LYS A 162 17.59 1.10 -1.21
C LYS A 162 16.76 0.15 -2.07
N PHE A 163 17.23 -1.09 -2.21
CA PHE A 163 16.45 -2.16 -2.84
C PHE A 163 15.75 -2.97 -1.75
N VAL A 164 14.44 -3.15 -1.89
CA VAL A 164 13.60 -3.87 -0.94
C VAL A 164 12.84 -4.94 -1.71
N GLU A 165 12.96 -6.18 -1.26
CA GLU A 165 12.20 -7.32 -1.76
C GLU A 165 11.49 -8.03 -0.60
N LYS A 166 10.20 -8.32 -0.77
CA LYS A 166 9.43 -9.10 0.21
C LYS A 166 8.40 -9.98 -0.50
N TYR A 167 8.42 -11.26 -0.16
CA TYR A 167 7.46 -12.27 -0.61
C TYR A 167 6.24 -12.31 0.32
N ALA A 168 5.07 -12.56 -0.25
CA ALA A 168 3.81 -12.66 0.47
C ALA A 168 3.57 -14.02 1.13
N ASN A 169 4.13 -15.08 0.57
CA ASN A 169 3.85 -16.45 0.99
C ASN A 169 4.90 -17.02 1.95
N ASN A 170 5.88 -16.20 2.36
CA ASN A 170 6.79 -16.58 3.43
C ASN A 170 6.09 -16.35 4.77
N ASP A 171 6.34 -17.19 5.77
CA ASP A 171 5.78 -17.02 7.12
C ASP A 171 5.96 -15.56 7.60
N GLY A 172 4.84 -14.91 7.91
CA GLY A 172 4.82 -13.48 8.28
C GLY A 172 4.85 -12.50 7.09
N GLY A 173 4.42 -12.93 5.90
CA GLY A 173 4.20 -12.06 4.74
C GLY A 173 3.12 -11.00 5.04
N PRO A 174 3.36 -9.71 4.76
CA PRO A 174 2.48 -8.63 5.22
C PRO A 174 1.27 -8.38 4.30
N PHE A 175 1.09 -9.19 3.27
CA PHE A 175 0.06 -8.99 2.26
C PHE A 175 -1.22 -9.73 2.62
N LYS A 176 -2.35 -9.16 2.24
CA LYS A 176 -3.68 -9.75 2.43
C LYS A 176 -4.52 -9.55 1.18
N GLN A 177 -5.60 -10.31 1.05
CA GLN A 177 -6.62 -10.02 0.05
C GLN A 177 -7.20 -8.61 0.27
N GLY A 178 -7.52 -7.93 -0.83
CA GLY A 178 -8.06 -6.58 -0.85
C GLY A 178 -6.98 -5.52 -0.75
N CYS A 179 -7.24 -4.48 0.05
CA CYS A 179 -6.35 -3.33 0.14
C CYS A 179 -5.11 -3.57 0.96
N ASN A 180 -3.98 -3.23 0.37
CA ASN A 180 -2.66 -3.26 0.98
C ASN A 180 -2.04 -1.87 0.91
N LYS A 181 -1.71 -1.32 2.07
CA LYS A 181 -1.04 -0.01 2.18
C LYS A 181 0.46 -0.22 2.23
N ILE A 182 1.18 0.39 1.31
CA ILE A 182 2.64 0.41 1.27
C ILE A 182 3.08 1.79 1.69
N GLU A 183 3.92 1.88 2.70
CA GLU A 183 4.38 3.14 3.29
C GLU A 183 5.91 3.21 3.29
N ILE A 184 6.44 4.39 2.96
CA ILE A 184 7.87 4.66 2.94
C ILE A 184 8.10 5.88 3.82
N ASP A 185 8.86 5.64 4.90
CA ASP A 185 9.23 6.69 5.85
C ASP A 185 10.55 7.30 5.38
N VAL A 186 10.50 8.54 4.89
CA VAL A 186 11.68 9.30 4.45
C VAL A 186 12.01 10.32 5.52
N TYR A 187 13.21 10.23 6.10
CA TYR A 187 13.68 11.25 7.01
C TYR A 187 14.35 12.36 6.24
N ASN A 188 14.01 13.60 6.57
CA ASN A 188 14.53 14.79 5.96
C ASN A 188 15.29 15.64 6.98
N GLN A 189 16.58 15.86 6.72
CA GLN A 189 17.40 16.72 7.58
C GLN A 189 17.13 18.19 7.27
N SER A 190 17.16 18.57 5.99
CA SER A 190 16.92 19.91 5.47
C SER A 190 16.53 19.85 3.99
N GLY A 191 15.91 20.91 3.46
CA GLY A 191 15.56 21.02 2.04
C GLY A 191 14.29 20.25 1.64
N PRO A 192 13.98 20.12 0.34
CA PRO A 192 12.82 19.37 -0.12
C PRO A 192 12.95 17.87 0.16
N THR A 193 11.93 17.24 0.74
CA THR A 193 11.95 15.78 0.93
C THR A 193 11.53 15.11 -0.38
N GLY A 194 12.47 14.58 -1.14
CA GLY A 194 12.18 13.86 -2.38
C GLY A 194 11.98 12.36 -2.15
N LEU A 195 11.03 11.76 -2.87
CA LEU A 195 10.91 10.31 -3.06
C LEU A 195 10.94 9.98 -4.56
N THR A 196 11.70 8.96 -4.93
CA THR A 196 11.54 8.23 -6.19
C THR A 196 11.36 6.74 -5.90
N VAL A 197 10.49 6.07 -6.65
CA VAL A 197 10.24 4.63 -6.53
C VAL A 197 10.20 4.04 -7.92
N ARG A 198 10.89 2.92 -8.11
CA ARG A 198 10.76 2.04 -9.27
C ARG A 198 10.60 0.62 -8.78
N GLY A 199 9.62 -0.09 -9.30
CA GLY A 199 9.40 -1.46 -8.88
C GLY A 199 8.01 -1.94 -9.20
N ALA A 200 7.69 -3.14 -8.71
CA ALA A 200 6.40 -3.73 -8.95
C ALA A 200 5.99 -4.68 -7.83
N LEU A 201 4.67 -4.87 -7.74
CA LEU A 201 4.08 -6.05 -7.14
C LEU A 201 3.86 -7.07 -8.26
N SER A 202 4.43 -8.26 -8.14
CA SER A 202 4.34 -9.30 -9.16
C SER A 202 4.02 -10.65 -8.55
N GLY A 203 3.30 -11.50 -9.29
CA GLY A 203 3.04 -12.89 -8.90
C GLY A 203 2.69 -13.74 -10.11
N LYS A 204 2.59 -15.04 -9.91
CA LYS A 204 2.17 -15.99 -10.95
C LYS A 204 0.95 -16.77 -10.45
N CYS A 205 -0.13 -16.85 -11.22
CA CYS A 205 -1.34 -17.54 -10.76
C CYS A 205 -1.10 -19.05 -10.53
N THR A 206 -1.49 -19.60 -9.36
CA THR A 206 -1.26 -21.01 -9.01
C THR A 206 -2.43 -21.94 -9.18
N LYS A 207 -3.68 -21.50 -8.95
CA LYS A 207 -4.84 -22.41 -9.02
C LYS A 207 -6.19 -21.70 -9.25
N CYS A 208 -7.08 -22.43 -9.92
CA CYS A 208 -8.51 -22.47 -9.61
C CYS A 208 -8.70 -23.30 -8.32
N THR A 209 -9.33 -22.69 -7.28
CA THR A 209 -10.04 -23.27 -6.10
C THR A 209 -9.36 -24.46 -5.38
N THR A 210 -8.94 -24.41 -4.11
CA THR A 210 -9.67 -24.18 -2.85
C THR A 210 -8.61 -23.95 -1.75
N PRO A 211 -8.85 -23.19 -0.66
CA PRO A 211 -7.88 -23.06 0.44
C PRO A 211 -7.47 -24.43 0.97
N LYS A 212 -6.19 -24.58 1.37
CA LYS A 212 -5.72 -25.80 2.04
C LYS A 212 -6.42 -25.90 3.41
N PRO A 213 -6.96 -27.08 3.79
CA PRO A 213 -7.60 -27.27 5.09
C PRO A 213 -6.64 -26.98 6.25
#